data_AF-A0A4Y5Z1R4-F1
#
_entry.id   AF-A0A4Y5Z1R4-F1
#
_cell.length_a   1.000
_cell.length_b   1.000
_cell.length_c   1.000
_cell.angle_alpha   90.00
_cell.angle_beta   90.00
_cell.angle_gamma   90.00
#
_symmetry.space_group_name_H-M   'P 1'
#
loop_
_entity.id
_entity.type
_entity.pdbx_description
1 polymer ?
#
loop_
_entity_poly.entity_id
_entity_poly.type
_entity_poly.pdbx_seq_one_letter_code
_entity_poly.pdbx_strand_id
1 'polypeptide(L)'
;MKTAVFLLLLALPLAGHAEPPPGTHGQKAPAAEPMKRFQWRDEAAGYTFVAPPRWAEKVRAVPLTSAELARSGATSGVKFVAGSKTLLVLLSSDDERAKAVTDAGNRELSRHEGHIVAVHAESDSGELALTDEELGNAVQWDGVGATSLR
;
A
#
# COMPACT_ATOMS: atom_id res chain seq x y z
N MET A 1 23.44 -54.49 65.06
CA MET A 1 22.26 -55.29 64.64
C MET A 1 21.05 -54.36 64.51
N LYS A 2 20.41 -54.36 63.32
CA LYS A 2 18.99 -54.10 63.01
C LYS A 2 18.32 -52.82 63.57
N THR A 3 18.19 -51.77 62.75
CA THR A 3 17.04 -51.41 61.88
C THR A 3 15.73 -51.12 62.63
N ALA A 4 15.28 -49.87 62.54
CA ALA A 4 13.87 -49.50 62.50
C ALA A 4 13.69 -48.40 61.44
N VAL A 5 12.76 -48.65 60.52
CA VAL A 5 12.35 -47.82 59.39
C VAL A 5 11.26 -46.87 59.83
N PHE A 6 11.25 -45.63 59.35
CA PHE A 6 10.02 -44.85 59.21
C PHE A 6 10.05 -44.04 57.90
N LEU A 7 9.06 -44.33 57.05
CA LEU A 7 8.75 -43.66 55.79
C LEU A 7 8.06 -42.32 56.07
N LEU A 8 8.49 -41.25 55.40
CA LEU A 8 7.69 -40.03 55.20
C LEU A 8 7.82 -39.60 53.73
N LEU A 9 6.71 -39.66 53.02
CA LEU A 9 6.49 -39.17 51.66
C LEU A 9 5.83 -37.78 51.72
N LEU A 10 5.94 -37.04 50.60
CA LEU A 10 5.36 -35.70 50.26
C LEU A 10 6.30 -34.52 50.57
N ALA A 11 6.52 -33.53 49.71
CA ALA A 11 6.16 -33.24 48.32
C ALA A 11 6.89 -31.94 47.90
N LEU A 12 6.96 -31.67 46.58
CA LEU A 12 7.21 -30.38 45.90
C LEU A 12 8.67 -29.95 45.60
N PRO A 13 8.92 -29.18 44.53
CA PRO A 13 8.32 -29.24 43.20
C PRO A 13 9.40 -29.44 42.11
N LEU A 14 8.97 -30.01 40.98
CA LEU A 14 9.72 -29.98 39.74
C LEU A 14 10.07 -28.52 39.40
N ALA A 15 11.36 -28.27 39.17
CA ALA A 15 11.84 -27.02 38.62
C ALA A 15 10.97 -26.64 37.41
N GLY A 16 10.39 -25.44 37.47
CA GLY A 16 9.44 -24.95 36.50
C GLY A 16 9.98 -25.12 35.08
N HIS A 17 9.17 -25.75 34.24
CA HIS A 17 9.28 -25.57 32.80
C HIS A 17 9.05 -24.07 32.53
N ALA A 18 10.13 -23.35 32.23
CA ALA A 18 10.00 -22.07 31.55
C ALA A 18 9.31 -22.35 30.22
N GLU A 19 8.11 -21.80 30.04
CA GLU A 19 7.37 -21.85 28.79
C GLU A 19 8.26 -21.21 27.70
N PRO A 20 8.64 -21.93 26.64
CA PRO A 20 9.37 -21.32 25.55
C PRO A 20 8.49 -20.23 24.91
N PRO A 21 9.08 -19.09 24.50
CA PRO A 21 8.32 -18.00 23.89
C PRO A 21 7.52 -18.54 22.70
N PRO A 22 6.26 -18.09 22.53
CA PRO A 22 5.35 -18.66 21.55
C PRO A 22 5.96 -18.63 20.14
N GLY A 23 6.08 -19.82 19.56
CA GLY A 23 6.75 -20.08 18.28
C GLY A 23 7.27 -21.52 18.23
N THR A 24 6.40 -22.52 18.39
CA THR A 24 6.80 -23.93 18.40
C THR A 24 7.27 -24.35 17.00
N HIS A 25 8.49 -24.89 16.87
CA HIS A 25 8.90 -25.61 15.67
C HIS A 25 7.86 -26.70 15.36
N GLY A 26 7.24 -26.62 14.17
CA GLY A 26 6.20 -27.55 13.71
C GLY A 26 4.76 -27.02 13.78
N GLN A 27 4.51 -25.84 14.35
CA GLN A 27 3.22 -25.16 14.15
C GLN A 27 3.20 -24.47 12.78
N LYS A 28 2.07 -24.62 12.07
CA LYS A 28 1.85 -23.88 10.82
C LYS A 28 1.97 -22.38 11.13
N ALA A 29 2.79 -21.66 10.37
CA ALA A 29 2.92 -20.22 10.54
C ALA A 29 1.52 -19.59 10.59
N PRO A 30 1.24 -18.70 11.57
CA PRO A 30 -0.03 -18.00 11.61
C PRO A 30 -0.28 -17.36 10.25
N ALA A 31 -1.54 -17.39 9.80
CA ALA A 31 -1.91 -16.82 8.51
C ALA A 31 -1.42 -15.37 8.46
N ALA A 32 -0.61 -15.04 7.45
CA ALA A 32 -0.08 -13.70 7.30
C ALA A 32 -1.25 -12.71 7.24
N GLU A 33 -1.34 -11.81 8.21
CA GLU A 33 -2.29 -10.70 8.12
C GLU A 33 -1.93 -9.88 6.87
N PRO A 34 -2.90 -9.59 5.99
CA PRO A 34 -2.63 -8.82 4.79
C PRO A 34 -2.12 -7.44 5.23
N MET A 35 -0.89 -7.11 4.82
CA MET A 35 -0.28 -5.83 5.13
C MET A 35 -1.21 -4.70 4.66
N LYS A 36 -1.50 -3.73 5.55
CA LYS A 36 -2.30 -2.55 5.18
C LYS A 36 -1.66 -1.89 3.96
N ARG A 37 -2.45 -1.69 2.91
CA ARG A 37 -2.03 -0.97 1.69
C ARG A 37 -2.51 0.47 1.76
N PHE A 38 -1.74 1.36 1.17
CA PHE A 38 -2.18 2.72 0.94
C PHE A 38 -3.21 2.73 -0.20
N GLN A 39 -4.33 3.40 0.02
CA GLN A 39 -5.40 3.54 -0.97
C GLN A 39 -5.89 4.98 -0.98
N TRP A 40 -6.12 5.52 -2.18
CA TRP A 40 -6.71 6.83 -2.38
C TRP A 40 -7.66 6.78 -3.58
N ARG A 41 -8.86 7.36 -3.46
CA ARG A 41 -9.88 7.34 -4.50
C ARG A 41 -10.07 8.73 -5.10
N ASP A 42 -10.09 8.81 -6.42
CA ASP A 42 -10.57 9.96 -7.16
C ASP A 42 -12.05 9.71 -7.53
N GLU A 43 -12.96 10.32 -6.77
CA GLU A 43 -14.40 10.24 -7.04
C GLU A 43 -14.79 10.88 -8.37
N ALA A 44 -14.07 11.90 -8.82
CA ALA A 44 -14.40 12.64 -10.03
C ALA A 44 -14.01 11.85 -11.28
N ALA A 45 -12.87 11.17 -11.22
CA ALA A 45 -12.39 10.34 -12.32
C ALA A 45 -12.83 8.87 -12.22
N GLY A 46 -13.38 8.41 -11.09
CA GLY A 46 -13.89 7.04 -10.95
C GLY A 46 -12.79 5.97 -10.89
N TYR A 47 -11.70 6.23 -10.18
CA TYR A 47 -10.66 5.22 -9.94
C TYR A 47 -10.10 5.26 -8.52
N THR A 48 -9.54 4.13 -8.11
CA THR A 48 -8.78 3.98 -6.88
C THR A 48 -7.31 3.74 -7.19
N PHE A 49 -6.45 4.56 -6.60
CA PHE A 49 -5.01 4.34 -6.58
C PHE A 49 -4.63 3.46 -5.38
N VAL A 50 -4.01 2.31 -5.66
CA VAL A 50 -3.55 1.35 -4.65
C VAL A 50 -2.04 1.25 -4.71
N ALA A 51 -1.37 1.73 -3.66
CA ALA A 51 0.08 1.68 -3.57
C ALA A 51 0.56 0.50 -2.69
N PRO A 52 1.85 0.11 -2.82
CA PRO A 52 2.45 -0.94 -2.03
C PRO A 52 2.34 -0.65 -0.52
N PRO A 53 2.38 -1.70 0.34
CA PRO A 53 2.31 -1.54 1.79
C PRO A 53 3.34 -0.59 2.40
N ARG A 54 4.50 -0.40 1.73
CA ARG A 54 5.54 0.53 2.21
C ARG A 54 5.08 2.00 2.23
N TRP A 55 4.01 2.34 1.54
CA TRP A 55 3.38 3.67 1.58
C TRP A 55 2.39 3.85 2.73
N ALA A 56 1.87 2.75 3.29
CA ALA A 56 0.90 2.83 4.36
C ALA A 56 1.47 3.62 5.55
N GLU A 57 0.66 4.54 6.08
CA GLU A 57 0.97 5.41 7.23
C GLU A 57 2.11 6.44 6.99
N LYS A 58 2.93 6.29 5.94
CA LYS A 58 4.01 7.22 5.57
C LYS A 58 3.59 8.28 4.56
N VAL A 59 2.72 7.91 3.62
CA VAL A 59 2.33 8.76 2.48
C VAL A 59 0.96 9.38 2.72
N ARG A 60 0.81 10.65 2.32
CA ARG A 60 -0.46 11.37 2.31
C ARG A 60 -0.80 11.82 0.90
N ALA A 61 -2.07 11.74 0.56
CA ALA A 61 -2.64 12.33 -0.65
C ALA A 61 -3.04 13.78 -0.39
N VAL A 62 -2.60 14.70 -1.23
CA VAL A 62 -2.98 16.12 -1.18
C VAL A 62 -3.51 16.51 -2.55
N PRO A 63 -4.77 16.96 -2.67
CA PRO A 63 -5.30 17.43 -3.95
C PRO A 63 -4.48 18.60 -4.51
N LEU A 64 -4.36 18.68 -5.84
CA LEU A 64 -3.70 19.80 -6.50
C LEU A 64 -4.53 21.08 -6.42
N THR A 65 -3.85 22.21 -6.36
CA THR A 65 -4.46 23.53 -6.47
C THR A 65 -4.86 23.84 -7.91
N SER A 66 -5.77 24.78 -8.12
CA SER A 66 -6.18 25.22 -9.47
C SER A 66 -5.01 25.71 -10.32
N ALA A 67 -3.99 26.32 -9.70
CA ALA A 67 -2.80 26.78 -10.41
C ALA A 67 -1.91 25.60 -10.88
N GLU A 68 -1.84 24.52 -10.11
CA GLU A 68 -1.11 23.30 -10.49
C GLU A 68 -1.87 22.56 -11.61
N LEU A 69 -3.20 22.47 -11.53
CA LEU A 69 -4.04 21.86 -12.56
C LEU A 69 -3.96 22.62 -13.90
N ALA A 70 -3.97 23.95 -13.86
CA ALA A 70 -3.84 24.76 -15.06
C ALA A 70 -2.51 24.54 -15.79
N ARG A 71 -1.43 24.26 -15.05
CA ARG A 71 -0.10 23.97 -15.63
C ARG A 71 0.00 22.57 -16.21
N SER A 72 -0.67 21.60 -15.60
CA SER A 72 -0.65 20.21 -16.06
C SER A 72 -1.65 19.93 -17.19
N GLY A 73 -2.64 20.79 -17.39
CA GLY A 73 -3.72 20.61 -18.37
C GLY A 73 -4.81 19.62 -17.94
N ALA A 74 -4.67 19.04 -16.74
CA ALA A 74 -5.57 18.04 -16.17
C ALA A 74 -6.85 18.66 -15.56
N THR A 75 -7.90 17.86 -15.38
CA THR A 75 -9.15 18.30 -14.76
C THR A 75 -9.16 18.05 -13.25
N SER A 76 -8.53 16.97 -12.80
CA SER A 76 -8.24 16.70 -11.39
C SER A 76 -6.81 16.19 -11.22
N GLY A 77 -6.35 16.14 -9.97
CA GLY A 77 -5.04 15.59 -9.67
C GLY A 77 -4.73 15.60 -8.19
N VAL A 78 -3.77 14.76 -7.82
CA VAL A 78 -3.33 14.55 -6.45
C VAL A 78 -1.82 14.41 -6.42
N LYS A 79 -1.19 15.02 -5.42
CA LYS A 79 0.21 14.77 -5.07
C LYS A 79 0.29 13.81 -3.91
N PHE A 80 1.14 12.79 -4.05
CA PHE A 80 1.46 11.88 -2.96
C PHE A 80 2.74 12.37 -2.28
N VAL A 81 2.63 12.70 -0.99
CA VAL A 81 3.71 13.31 -0.22
C VAL A 81 4.12 12.45 0.97
N ALA A 82 5.42 12.34 1.20
CA ALA A 82 6.01 11.77 2.40
C ALA A 82 6.80 12.88 3.13
N GLY A 83 6.27 13.39 4.24
CA GLY A 83 6.84 14.56 4.90
C GLY A 83 6.76 15.81 3.99
N SER A 84 7.90 16.41 3.67
CA SER A 84 8.02 17.57 2.77
C SER A 84 8.25 17.19 1.30
N LYS A 85 8.35 15.89 0.99
CA LYS A 85 8.77 15.39 -0.31
C LYS A 85 7.57 14.91 -1.12
N THR A 86 7.43 15.41 -2.34
CA THR A 86 6.49 14.84 -3.33
C THR A 86 7.13 13.61 -3.95
N LEU A 87 6.42 12.49 -3.93
CA LEU A 87 6.86 11.23 -4.52
C LEU A 87 6.46 11.14 -5.99
N LEU A 88 5.18 11.42 -6.25
CA LEU A 88 4.61 11.52 -7.58
C LEU A 88 3.33 12.34 -7.55
N VAL A 89 2.91 12.79 -8.72
CA VAL A 89 1.63 13.44 -8.95
C VAL A 89 0.84 12.60 -9.94
N LEU A 90 -0.41 12.28 -9.59
CA LEU A 90 -1.38 11.72 -10.53
C LEU A 90 -2.28 12.84 -11.04
N LEU A 91 -2.57 12.75 -12.33
CA LEU A 91 -3.33 13.72 -13.08
C LEU A 91 -4.42 12.97 -13.81
N SER A 92 -5.67 13.39 -13.63
CA SER A 92 -6.81 12.79 -14.31
C SER A 92 -7.37 13.79 -15.30
N SER A 93 -7.72 13.33 -16.49
CA SER A 93 -8.30 14.19 -17.52
C SER A 93 -9.15 13.41 -18.49
N ASP A 94 -10.01 14.11 -19.22
CA ASP A 94 -10.75 13.53 -20.34
C ASP A 94 -9.84 13.31 -21.55
N ASP A 95 -10.26 12.42 -22.44
CA ASP A 95 -9.54 12.10 -23.68
C ASP A 95 -9.23 13.33 -24.54
N GLU A 96 -10.12 14.32 -24.56
CA GLU A 96 -9.95 15.58 -25.29
C GLU A 96 -8.72 16.38 -24.81
N ARG A 97 -8.37 16.21 -23.53
CA ARG A 97 -7.24 16.89 -22.88
C ARG A 97 -6.00 16.01 -22.75
N ALA A 98 -6.10 14.72 -23.10
CA ALA A 98 -4.98 13.77 -23.01
C ALA A 98 -3.72 14.25 -23.73
N LYS A 99 -3.89 14.91 -24.88
CA LYS A 99 -2.78 15.51 -25.62
C LYS A 99 -2.13 16.66 -24.84
N ALA A 100 -2.92 17.56 -24.25
CA ALA A 100 -2.40 18.67 -23.45
C ALA A 100 -1.63 18.17 -22.22
N VAL A 101 -2.16 17.14 -21.55
CA VAL A 101 -1.51 16.49 -20.40
C VAL A 101 -0.16 15.86 -20.81
N THR A 102 -0.12 15.17 -21.95
CA THR A 102 1.12 14.54 -22.45
C THR A 102 2.14 15.57 -22.95
N ASP A 103 1.68 16.60 -23.68
CA ASP A 103 2.54 17.70 -24.17
C ASP A 103 3.13 18.53 -23.02
N ALA A 104 2.47 18.56 -21.84
CA ALA A 104 3.01 19.13 -20.60
C ALA A 104 4.11 18.25 -19.94
N GLY A 105 4.51 17.15 -20.58
CA GLY A 105 5.60 16.28 -20.13
C GLY A 105 5.16 15.18 -19.16
N ASN A 106 3.85 14.92 -19.03
CA ASN A 106 3.34 13.85 -18.18
C ASN A 106 3.23 12.54 -18.96
N ARG A 107 3.40 11.41 -18.27
CA ARG A 107 3.30 10.07 -18.87
C ARG A 107 1.92 9.48 -18.61
N GLU A 108 1.19 9.11 -19.65
CA GLU A 108 -0.05 8.35 -19.50
C GLU A 108 0.23 6.97 -18.85
N LEU A 109 -0.55 6.64 -17.82
CA LEU A 109 -0.48 5.35 -17.11
C LEU A 109 -1.62 4.42 -17.50
N SER A 110 -2.84 4.96 -17.59
CA SER A 110 -4.04 4.18 -17.81
C SER A 110 -5.11 5.02 -18.48
N ARG A 111 -6.01 4.36 -19.21
CA ARG A 111 -7.13 4.97 -19.91
C ARG A 111 -8.36 4.07 -19.79
N HIS A 112 -9.51 4.65 -19.47
CA HIS A 112 -10.77 3.94 -19.35
C HIS A 112 -11.96 4.88 -19.58
N GLU A 113 -12.96 4.45 -20.35
CA GLU A 113 -14.22 5.17 -20.60
C GLU A 113 -14.06 6.69 -20.83
N GLY A 114 -13.15 7.08 -21.74
CA GLY A 114 -12.94 8.48 -22.11
C GLY A 114 -12.14 9.30 -21.08
N HIS A 115 -11.63 8.67 -20.02
CA HIS A 115 -10.76 9.28 -19.03
C HIS A 115 -9.35 8.69 -19.11
N ILE A 116 -8.35 9.53 -18.87
CA ILE A 116 -6.95 9.17 -18.72
C ILE A 116 -6.48 9.46 -17.30
N VAL A 117 -5.54 8.63 -16.85
CA VAL A 117 -4.70 8.89 -15.69
C VAL A 117 -3.26 8.97 -16.16
N ALA A 118 -2.61 10.10 -15.89
CA ALA A 118 -1.22 10.36 -16.18
C ALA A 118 -0.42 10.58 -14.90
N VAL A 119 0.88 10.34 -14.96
CA VAL A 119 1.82 10.56 -13.87
C VAL A 119 2.83 11.63 -14.22
N HIS A 120 3.11 12.47 -13.25
CA HIS A 120 4.34 13.24 -13.15
C HIS A 120 5.20 12.60 -12.05
N ALA A 121 6.30 11.97 -12.42
CA ALA A 121 7.20 11.33 -11.47
C ALA A 121 8.29 12.32 -11.05
N GLU A 122 8.44 12.54 -9.74
CA GLU A 122 9.53 13.36 -9.20
C GLU A 122 10.79 12.48 -9.05
N SER A 123 11.93 12.96 -9.56
CA SER A 123 13.11 12.13 -9.90
C SER A 123 13.93 11.56 -8.73
N ASP A 124 13.42 11.55 -7.50
CA ASP A 124 14.11 10.89 -6.40
C ASP A 124 13.08 10.53 -5.35
N SER A 125 12.60 9.29 -5.28
CA SER A 125 11.64 8.86 -4.23
C SER A 125 12.23 7.84 -3.25
N GLY A 126 13.51 7.45 -3.45
CA GLY A 126 14.25 6.53 -2.57
C GLY A 126 13.48 5.23 -2.32
N GLU A 127 13.42 4.80 -1.06
CA GLU A 127 12.68 3.61 -0.61
C GLU A 127 11.18 3.66 -0.99
N LEU A 128 10.61 4.86 -1.14
CA LEU A 128 9.19 5.04 -1.48
C LEU A 128 8.95 5.18 -2.98
N ALA A 129 9.98 5.11 -3.83
CA ALA A 129 9.81 5.11 -5.27
C ALA A 129 8.98 3.90 -5.71
N LEU A 130 8.01 4.10 -6.61
CA LEU A 130 7.28 3.00 -7.24
C LEU A 130 8.05 2.53 -8.47
N THR A 131 8.13 1.23 -8.65
CA THR A 131 8.56 0.65 -9.92
C THR A 131 7.51 0.89 -11.00
N ASP A 132 7.89 0.81 -12.27
CA ASP A 132 6.94 0.94 -13.39
C ASP A 132 5.83 -0.13 -13.33
N GLU A 133 6.15 -1.34 -12.88
CA GLU A 133 5.18 -2.43 -12.68
C GLU A 133 4.18 -2.10 -11.57
N GLU A 134 4.65 -1.63 -10.41
CA GLU A 134 3.77 -1.22 -9.32
C GLU A 134 2.86 -0.07 -9.75
N LEU A 135 3.39 0.89 -10.52
CA LEU A 135 2.65 2.03 -10.99
C LEU A 135 1.60 1.66 -12.05
N GLY A 136 1.93 0.74 -12.97
CA GLY A 136 0.99 0.23 -13.97
C GLY A 136 -0.18 -0.55 -13.37
N ASN A 137 0.04 -1.20 -12.23
CA ASN A 137 -1.00 -1.94 -11.49
C ASN A 137 -1.71 -1.11 -10.40
N ALA A 138 -1.27 0.13 -10.16
CA ALA A 138 -1.78 0.93 -9.06
C ALA A 138 -3.14 1.56 -9.35
N VAL A 139 -3.49 1.79 -10.62
CA VAL A 139 -4.78 2.40 -11.02
C VAL A 139 -5.84 1.31 -11.18
N GLN A 140 -6.87 1.33 -10.34
CA GLN A 140 -8.01 0.43 -10.39
C GLN A 140 -9.27 1.23 -10.72
N TRP A 141 -9.79 1.07 -11.93
CA TRP A 141 -11.01 1.75 -12.37
C TRP A 141 -12.25 1.14 -11.71
N ASP A 142 -13.20 2.01 -11.35
CA ASP A 142 -14.48 1.60 -10.80
C ASP A 142 -15.26 0.76 -11.83
N GLY A 143 -15.98 -0.26 -11.40
CA GLY A 143 -16.76 -1.12 -12.30
C GLY A 143 -15.96 -2.21 -13.01
N VAL A 144 -14.62 -2.18 -12.97
CA VAL A 144 -13.78 -3.33 -13.31
C VAL A 144 -13.79 -4.29 -12.12
N GLY A 145 -14.95 -4.92 -11.90
CA GLY A 145 -15.09 -5.98 -10.92
C GLY A 145 -13.99 -7.01 -11.15
N ALA A 146 -13.29 -7.37 -10.08
CA ALA A 146 -12.50 -8.58 -10.01
C ALA A 146 -13.29 -9.68 -10.73
N THR A 147 -12.84 -10.04 -11.93
CA THR A 147 -13.36 -11.20 -12.64
C THR A 147 -12.87 -12.39 -11.83
N SER A 148 -13.62 -12.70 -10.78
CA SER A 148 -13.54 -13.97 -10.11
C SER A 148 -13.95 -14.97 -11.17
N LEU A 149 -12.95 -15.67 -11.72
CA LEU A 149 -13.12 -16.88 -12.51
C LEU A 149 -14.18 -17.74 -11.79
N ARG A 150 -15.34 -17.89 -12.43
CA ARG A 150 -16.30 -18.95 -12.11
C ARG A 150 -15.97 -20.18 -12.93
#